data_AF-A0A183Q7L0-F1
#
_entry.id   AF-A0A183Q7L0-F1
#
_cell.length_a   1.000
_cell.length_b   1.000
_cell.length_c   1.000
_cell.angle_alpha   90.00
_cell.angle_beta   90.00
_cell.angle_gamma   90.00
#
_symmetry.space_group_name_H-M   'P 1'
#
loop_
_entity.id
_entity.type
_entity.pdbx_description
1 polymer ?
#
loop_
_entity_poly.entity_id
_entity_poly.type
_entity_poly.pdbx_seq_one_letter_code
_entity_poly.pdbx_strand_id
1 'polypeptide(L)'
;YQLKKKVELSVVLPDGYPSWNTHHPVKPLITLRLLSDNSILGMNIRELSSHFYHWFDKIANTGEPILLACIDWLQNELFNKLLVTNESITSLSTNSILSNNEKIVCLWIISHHIRSPIKRRLILEWSKELELTGCCMPGRPGLIIVEGEETKVSDSSCPSC
;
A
#
# COMPACT_ATOMS: atom_id res chain seq x y z
N TYR A 1 -16.59 -20.92 6.23
CA TYR A 1 -15.72 -19.96 6.92
C TYR A 1 -15.65 -18.69 6.10
N GLN A 2 -16.34 -17.62 6.51
CA GLN A 2 -16.29 -16.33 5.81
C GLN A 2 -14.93 -15.69 6.07
N LEU A 3 -14.13 -15.57 5.02
CA LEU A 3 -12.92 -14.74 5.00
C LEU A 3 -13.35 -13.29 5.28
N LYS A 4 -13.21 -12.86 6.53
CA LYS A 4 -13.39 -11.44 6.88
C LYS A 4 -12.24 -10.67 6.25
N LYS A 5 -12.53 -10.05 5.11
CA LYS A 5 -11.67 -9.04 4.50
C LYS A 5 -11.45 -7.93 5.51
N LYS A 6 -10.20 -7.63 5.82
CA LYS A 6 -9.85 -6.58 6.77
C LYS A 6 -8.99 -5.56 6.05
N VAL A 7 -9.58 -4.40 5.77
CA VAL A 7 -8.82 -3.17 5.51
C VAL A 7 -8.81 -2.39 6.80
N GLU A 8 -7.64 -1.88 7.17
CA GLU A 8 -7.49 -0.94 8.25
C GLU A 8 -7.43 0.48 7.69
N LEU A 9 -8.31 1.33 8.21
CA LEU A 9 -8.31 2.75 7.98
C LEU A 9 -7.82 3.42 9.27
N SER A 10 -6.59 3.93 9.24
CA SER A 10 -6.01 4.68 10.35
C SER A 10 -6.21 6.17 10.11
N VAL A 11 -6.80 6.87 11.07
CA VAL A 11 -7.20 8.27 10.94
C VAL A 11 -6.64 9.08 12.10
N VAL A 12 -5.97 10.19 11.77
CA VAL A 12 -5.49 11.18 12.72
C VAL A 12 -6.16 12.51 12.40
N LEU A 13 -6.81 13.09 13.41
CA LEU A 13 -7.52 14.35 13.30
C LEU A 13 -6.64 15.46 13.91
N PRO A 14 -6.10 16.38 13.09
CA PRO A 14 -5.34 17.51 13.61
C PRO A 14 -6.26 18.55 14.28
N ASP A 15 -5.67 19.42 15.08
CA ASP A 15 -6.38 20.52 15.72
C ASP A 15 -7.07 21.41 14.67
N GLY A 16 -8.34 21.72 14.90
CA GLY A 16 -9.16 22.50 13.97
C GLY A 16 -9.87 21.67 12.89
N TYR A 17 -9.81 20.34 12.94
CA TYR A 17 -10.67 19.47 12.15
C TYR A 17 -12.02 19.21 12.85
N PRO A 18 -13.17 19.22 12.14
CA PRO A 18 -13.35 19.75 10.79
C PRO A 18 -13.31 21.28 10.81
N SER A 19 -12.74 21.89 9.75
CA SER A 19 -12.56 23.35 9.72
C SER A 19 -13.79 24.13 9.29
N TRP A 20 -14.78 23.47 8.68
CA TRP A 20 -15.98 24.08 8.08
C TRP A 20 -15.66 25.25 7.13
N ASN A 21 -14.45 25.25 6.58
CA ASN A 21 -13.89 26.32 5.77
C ASN A 21 -13.30 25.74 4.49
N THR A 22 -13.88 26.11 3.36
CA THR A 22 -13.50 25.69 2.01
C THR A 22 -12.27 26.43 1.46
N HIS A 23 -11.91 27.59 1.99
CA HIS A 23 -10.72 28.35 1.56
C HIS A 23 -9.43 27.82 2.21
N HIS A 24 -9.52 27.41 3.48
CA HIS A 24 -8.40 26.86 4.24
C HIS A 24 -8.83 25.61 5.01
N PRO A 25 -9.08 24.49 4.30
CA PRO A 25 -9.54 23.27 4.92
C PRO A 25 -8.44 22.62 5.74
N VAL A 26 -8.73 22.32 7.01
CA VAL A 26 -7.87 21.44 7.81
C VAL A 26 -8.23 20.01 7.42
N LYS A 27 -7.25 19.24 6.91
CA LYS A 27 -7.47 17.89 6.38
C LYS A 27 -7.11 16.83 7.44
N PRO A 28 -7.88 15.74 7.57
CA PRO A 28 -7.47 14.62 8.40
C PRO A 28 -6.31 13.88 7.72
N LEU A 29 -5.41 13.29 8.51
CA LEU A 29 -4.39 12.39 7.98
C LEU A 29 -4.95 10.97 7.97
N ILE A 30 -5.07 10.39 6.78
CA ILE A 30 -5.63 9.05 6.59
C ILE A 30 -4.58 8.12 5.98
N THR A 31 -4.43 6.94 6.57
CA THR A 31 -3.59 5.87 6.05
C THR A 31 -4.40 4.58 5.88
N LEU A 32 -4.16 3.89 4.76
CA LEU A 32 -4.80 2.63 4.41
C LEU A 32 -3.82 1.47 4.54
N ARG A 33 -4.24 0.40 5.20
CA ARG A 33 -3.48 -0.86 5.24
C ARG A 33 -4.38 -2.04 4.94
N LEU A 34 -3.92 -2.97 4.11
CA LEU A 34 -4.60 -4.25 3.91
C LEU A 34 -4.12 -5.23 4.98
N LEU A 35 -5.05 -5.83 5.72
CA LEU A 35 -4.77 -6.80 6.79
C LEU A 35 -5.12 -8.24 6.40
N SER A 36 -5.72 -8.45 5.23
CA SER A 36 -6.00 -9.79 4.70
C SER A 36 -4.85 -10.32 3.87
N ASP A 37 -4.58 -11.62 4.00
CA ASP A 37 -3.57 -12.31 3.20
C ASP A 37 -3.90 -12.13 1.70
N ASN A 38 -2.94 -11.61 0.94
CA ASN A 38 -3.09 -11.16 -0.45
C ASN A 38 -3.52 -12.28 -1.43
N SER A 39 -3.48 -13.53 -0.97
CA SER A 39 -3.64 -14.75 -1.77
C SER A 39 -5.01 -14.95 -2.40
N ILE A 40 -6.07 -14.26 -1.95
CA ILE A 40 -7.45 -14.57 -2.37
C ILE A 40 -8.05 -13.49 -3.28
N LEU A 41 -7.38 -12.35 -3.46
CA LEU A 41 -8.09 -11.14 -3.90
C LEU A 41 -7.53 -10.44 -5.14
N GLY A 42 -6.29 -10.72 -5.56
CA GLY A 42 -5.66 -10.00 -6.69
C GLY A 42 -5.68 -8.48 -6.51
N MET A 43 -5.91 -7.98 -5.29
CA MET A 43 -6.18 -6.58 -5.02
C MET A 43 -4.85 -5.90 -4.75
N ASN A 44 -4.47 -5.05 -5.70
CA ASN A 44 -3.27 -4.25 -5.58
C ASN A 44 -3.54 -3.08 -4.61
N ILE A 45 -2.94 -3.12 -3.42
CA ILE A 45 -3.06 -2.05 -2.41
C ILE A 45 -2.58 -0.70 -2.96
N ARG A 46 -1.62 -0.69 -3.89
CA ARG A 46 -1.13 0.52 -4.54
C ARG A 46 -2.19 1.15 -5.43
N GLU A 47 -2.92 0.34 -6.18
CA GLU A 47 -4.03 0.79 -7.02
C GLU A 47 -5.19 1.31 -6.16
N LEU A 48 -5.59 0.54 -5.14
CA LEU A 48 -6.64 0.96 -4.19
C LEU A 48 -6.28 2.28 -3.50
N SER A 49 -5.05 2.40 -3.01
CA SER A 49 -4.56 3.62 -2.36
C SER A 49 -4.53 4.79 -3.34
N SER A 50 -4.08 4.58 -4.57
CA SER A 50 -4.08 5.62 -5.61
C SER A 50 -5.49 6.17 -5.87
N HIS A 51 -6.46 5.27 -6.07
CA HIS A 51 -7.86 5.65 -6.28
C HIS A 51 -8.44 6.37 -5.06
N PHE A 52 -8.16 5.87 -3.86
CA PHE A 52 -8.63 6.47 -2.61
C PHE A 52 -8.08 7.88 -2.45
N TYR A 53 -6.76 8.08 -2.60
CA TYR A 53 -6.16 9.40 -2.39
C TYR A 53 -6.57 10.41 -3.46
N HIS A 54 -6.78 9.97 -4.70
CA HIS A 54 -7.33 10.81 -5.76
C HIS A 54 -8.77 11.26 -5.48
N TRP A 55 -9.61 10.38 -4.94
CA TRP A 55 -10.96 10.74 -4.48
C TRP A 55 -10.92 11.61 -3.21
N PHE A 56 -10.08 11.23 -2.24
CA PHE A 56 -9.93 11.88 -0.94
C PHE A 56 -9.51 13.35 -1.08
N ASP A 57 -8.59 13.67 -1.98
CA ASP A 57 -8.14 15.06 -2.13
C ASP A 57 -9.30 15.99 -2.52
N LYS A 58 -10.26 15.50 -3.31
CA LYS A 58 -11.46 16.26 -3.69
C LYS A 58 -12.36 16.52 -2.49
N ILE A 59 -12.65 15.50 -1.69
CA ILE A 59 -13.59 15.61 -0.58
C ILE A 59 -12.97 16.30 0.64
N ALA A 60 -11.67 16.14 0.87
CA ALA A 60 -10.94 16.79 1.96
C ALA A 60 -10.84 18.32 1.79
N ASN A 61 -11.01 18.84 0.56
CA ASN A 61 -11.02 20.27 0.29
C ASN A 61 -12.32 20.98 0.73
N THR A 62 -13.35 20.23 1.14
CA THR A 62 -14.64 20.80 1.59
C THR A 62 -14.55 21.43 3.00
N GLY A 63 -13.60 20.97 3.82
CA GLY A 63 -13.54 21.32 5.25
C GLY A 63 -14.61 20.63 6.10
N GLU A 64 -15.43 19.75 5.52
CA GLU A 64 -16.50 19.01 6.18
C GLU A 64 -15.97 17.73 6.86
N PRO A 65 -16.76 17.12 7.78
CA PRO A 65 -16.47 15.79 8.32
C PRO A 65 -16.64 14.71 7.23
N ILE A 66 -15.53 14.07 6.85
CA ILE A 66 -15.48 13.13 5.71
C ILE A 66 -15.26 11.67 6.12
N LEU A 67 -15.15 11.37 7.41
CA LEU A 67 -14.82 10.02 7.89
C LEU A 67 -15.82 8.96 7.42
N LEU A 68 -17.13 9.27 7.49
CA LEU A 68 -18.17 8.36 7.02
C LEU A 68 -18.09 8.15 5.50
N ALA A 69 -17.83 9.21 4.75
CA ALA A 69 -17.64 9.11 3.31
C ALA A 69 -16.41 8.26 2.96
N CYS A 70 -15.33 8.33 3.75
CA CYS A 70 -14.15 7.47 3.55
C CYS A 70 -14.48 6.00 3.77
N ILE A 71 -15.27 5.68 4.78
CA ILE A 71 -15.71 4.31 5.06
C ILE A 71 -16.62 3.80 3.94
N ASP A 72 -17.60 4.60 3.53
CA ASP A 72 -18.55 4.24 2.46
C ASP A 72 -17.83 4.01 1.13
N TRP A 73 -16.91 4.90 0.75
CA TRP A 73 -16.10 4.74 -0.45
C TRP A 73 -15.31 3.42 -0.44
N LEU A 74 -14.67 3.09 0.69
CA LEU A 74 -13.91 1.84 0.82
C LEU A 74 -14.82 0.62 0.72
N GLN A 75 -15.98 0.64 1.38
CA GLN A 75 -16.93 -0.47 1.30
C GLN A 75 -17.39 -0.70 -0.14
N ASN A 76 -17.71 0.37 -0.87
CA ASN A 76 -18.15 0.29 -2.27
C ASN A 76 -17.05 -0.22 -3.20
N GLU A 77 -15.82 0.27 -3.08
CA GLU A 77 -14.68 -0.21 -3.88
C GLU A 77 -14.35 -1.68 -3.62
N LEU A 78 -14.36 -2.09 -2.35
CA LEU A 78 -14.12 -3.49 -1.98
C LEU A 78 -15.24 -4.41 -2.49
N PHE A 79 -16.49 -3.93 -2.49
CA PHE A 79 -17.65 -4.66 -2.99
C PHE A 79 -17.65 -4.77 -4.52
N ASN A 80 -17.32 -3.71 -5.24
CA ASN A 80 -17.23 -3.73 -6.71
C ASN A 80 -16.14 -4.68 -7.20
N LYS A 81 -14.94 -4.62 -6.61
CA LYS A 81 -13.86 -5.57 -6.93
C LYS A 81 -14.25 -7.02 -6.63
N LEU A 82 -15.06 -7.24 -5.59
CA LEU A 82 -15.61 -8.57 -5.27
C LEU A 82 -16.50 -9.15 -6.37
N LEU A 83 -17.41 -8.34 -6.92
CA LEU A 83 -18.31 -8.78 -7.98
C LEU A 83 -17.52 -9.19 -9.24
N VAL A 84 -16.55 -8.36 -9.64
CA VAL A 84 -15.69 -8.64 -10.80
C VAL A 84 -14.89 -9.93 -10.64
N THR A 85 -14.36 -10.22 -9.44
CA THR A 85 -13.65 -11.47 -9.17
C THR A 85 -14.59 -12.69 -9.20
N ASN A 86 -15.81 -12.58 -8.69
CA ASN A 86 -16.76 -13.70 -8.70
C ASN A 86 -17.31 -14.01 -10.11
N GLU A 87 -17.53 -12.99 -10.93
CA GLU A 87 -17.99 -13.16 -12.32
C GLU A 87 -16.91 -13.82 -13.19
N SER A 88 -15.64 -13.44 -13.01
CA SER A 88 -14.51 -14.05 -13.71
C SER A 88 -14.27 -15.50 -13.31
N ILE A 89 -14.43 -15.85 -12.03
CA ILE A 89 -14.31 -17.24 -11.55
C ILE A 89 -15.41 -18.15 -12.13
N THR A 90 -16.60 -17.62 -12.42
CA THR A 90 -17.72 -18.41 -12.97
C THR A 90 -17.52 -18.77 -14.45
N SER A 91 -16.63 -18.07 -15.17
CA SER A 91 -16.30 -18.34 -16.58
C SER A 91 -15.09 -19.26 -16.81
N LEU A 92 -14.36 -19.65 -15.75
CA LEU A 92 -13.09 -20.39 -15.87
C LEU A 92 -13.03 -21.64 -14.98
N SER A 93 -14.15 -22.36 -14.84
CA SER A 93 -14.10 -23.72 -14.27
C SER A 93 -13.68 -24.71 -15.34
N THR A 94 -12.37 -24.91 -15.50
CA THR A 94 -11.70 -26.22 -15.54
C THR A 94 -10.27 -26.04 -16.07
N ASN A 95 -9.32 -26.53 -15.28
CA ASN A 95 -7.92 -26.81 -15.59
C ASN A 95 -6.90 -25.69 -15.33
N SER A 96 -6.08 -25.94 -14.30
CA SER A 96 -4.78 -25.33 -13.98
C SER A 96 -4.87 -23.86 -13.52
N ILE A 97 -4.18 -23.37 -12.49
CA ILE A 97 -2.75 -23.47 -12.22
C ILE A 97 -2.51 -23.18 -10.73
N LEU A 98 -1.65 -24.01 -10.14
CA LEU A 98 -0.74 -23.78 -9.00
C LEU A 98 -0.86 -22.42 -8.28
N SER A 99 -1.26 -22.47 -7.02
CA SER A 99 -1.21 -21.36 -6.07
C SER A 99 0.22 -20.96 -5.75
N ASN A 100 0.85 -20.13 -6.58
CA ASN A 100 2.00 -19.34 -6.13
C ASN A 100 1.46 -18.13 -5.37
N ASN A 101 1.28 -18.28 -4.05
CA ASN A 101 0.85 -17.21 -3.15
C ASN A 101 2.02 -16.25 -2.91
N GLU A 102 2.36 -15.45 -3.91
CA GLU A 102 3.42 -14.45 -3.84
C GLU A 102 2.95 -13.27 -2.97
N LYS A 103 3.32 -13.29 -1.69
CA LYS A 103 3.00 -12.22 -0.73
C LYS A 103 3.90 -11.02 -1.03
N ILE A 104 3.36 -9.83 -1.29
CA ILE A 104 4.18 -8.61 -1.45
C ILE A 104 4.32 -7.91 -0.09
N VAL A 105 5.53 -7.54 0.29
CA VAL A 105 5.85 -6.81 1.54
C VAL A 105 6.55 -5.48 1.25
N CYS A 106 6.40 -4.52 2.16
CA CYS A 106 7.05 -3.22 2.11
C CYS A 106 7.93 -3.02 3.35
N LEU A 107 9.25 -2.91 3.15
CA LEU A 107 10.23 -2.70 4.19
C LEU A 107 10.74 -1.25 4.20
N TRP A 108 10.86 -0.71 5.42
CA TRP A 108 11.34 0.66 5.66
C TRP A 108 12.67 0.58 6.39
N ILE A 109 13.76 0.90 5.69
CA ILE A 109 15.12 0.86 6.25
C ILE A 109 15.56 2.30 6.53
N ILE A 110 15.68 2.61 7.82
CA ILE A 110 16.20 3.90 8.29
C ILE A 110 17.71 3.74 8.51
N SER A 111 18.50 4.44 7.72
CA SER A 111 19.95 4.50 7.85
C SER A 111 20.37 5.84 8.41
N HIS A 112 21.42 5.86 9.23
CA HIS A 112 21.97 7.11 9.73
C HIS A 112 22.43 8.02 8.58
N HIS A 113 23.13 7.48 7.56
CA HIS A 113 23.59 8.24 6.40
C HIS A 113 23.71 7.39 5.11
N ILE A 114 23.19 7.89 3.99
CA ILE A 114 23.39 7.31 2.65
C ILE A 114 24.07 8.33 1.73
N ARG A 115 25.34 8.64 2.03
CA ARG A 115 26.15 9.62 1.26
C ARG A 115 26.98 8.98 0.16
N SER A 116 27.55 7.82 0.47
CA SER A 116 28.50 7.13 -0.40
C SER A 116 27.86 6.87 -1.78
N PRO A 117 28.50 7.31 -2.88
CA PRO A 117 28.02 7.02 -4.22
C PRO A 117 28.04 5.52 -4.51
N ILE A 118 29.00 4.80 -3.92
CA ILE A 118 29.08 3.34 -4.01
C ILE A 118 27.85 2.69 -3.37
N LYS A 119 27.48 3.11 -2.15
CA LYS A 119 26.26 2.59 -1.48
C LYS A 119 25.00 2.86 -2.30
N ARG A 120 24.88 4.05 -2.89
CA ARG A 120 23.74 4.39 -3.76
C ARG A 120 23.68 3.50 -5.00
N ARG A 121 24.82 3.22 -5.62
CA ARG A 121 24.91 2.31 -6.76
C ARG A 121 24.51 0.89 -6.36
N LEU A 122 25.06 0.37 -5.27
CA LEU A 122 24.77 -0.98 -4.77
C LEU A 122 23.30 -1.16 -4.41
N ILE A 123 22.66 -0.18 -3.78
CA ILE A 123 21.22 -0.22 -3.49
C ILE A 123 20.40 -0.40 -4.78
N LEU A 124 20.75 0.33 -5.85
CA LEU A 124 20.09 0.21 -7.15
C LEU A 124 20.41 -1.11 -7.86
N GLU A 125 21.65 -1.60 -7.78
CA GLU A 125 22.07 -2.86 -8.37
C GLU A 125 21.35 -4.04 -7.71
N TRP A 126 21.36 -4.11 -6.37
CA TRP A 126 20.67 -5.16 -5.61
C TRP A 126 19.15 -5.10 -5.77
N SER A 127 18.56 -3.91 -5.86
CA SER A 127 17.13 -3.76 -6.15
C SER A 127 16.78 -4.40 -7.50
N LYS A 128 17.62 -4.25 -8.53
CA LYS A 128 17.37 -4.88 -9.83
C LYS A 128 17.63 -6.39 -9.82
N GLU A 129 18.71 -6.81 -9.18
CA GLU A 129 19.10 -8.23 -9.08
C GLU A 129 18.05 -9.05 -8.33
N LEU A 130 17.46 -8.50 -7.28
CA LEU A 130 16.42 -9.14 -6.47
C LEU A 130 15.00 -8.86 -6.99
N GLU A 131 14.86 -8.18 -8.13
CA GLU A 131 13.56 -7.76 -8.70
C GLU A 131 12.66 -7.00 -7.70
N LEU A 132 13.29 -6.21 -6.83
CA LEU A 132 12.64 -5.39 -5.84
C LEU A 132 12.41 -3.98 -6.38
N THR A 133 11.30 -3.37 -5.99
CA THR A 133 10.94 -2.00 -6.33
C THR A 133 11.04 -1.10 -5.11
N GLY A 134 10.94 0.23 -5.29
CA GLY A 134 10.93 1.17 -4.17
C GLY A 134 11.74 2.43 -4.44
N CYS A 135 12.21 3.08 -3.38
CA CYS A 135 12.96 4.31 -3.49
C CYS A 135 14.04 4.44 -2.41
N CYS A 136 15.10 5.19 -2.74
CA CYS A 136 16.15 5.55 -1.79
C CYS A 136 16.25 7.07 -1.75
N MET A 137 16.04 7.65 -0.58
CA MET A 137 16.23 9.08 -0.31
C MET A 137 17.59 9.26 0.40
N PRO A 138 18.65 9.63 -0.33
CA PRO A 138 19.95 9.87 0.28
C PRO A 138 19.92 11.16 1.12
N GLY A 139 20.28 11.06 2.40
CA GLY A 139 20.19 12.18 3.32
C GLY A 139 20.76 11.93 4.71
N ARG A 140 20.39 12.82 5.65
CA ARG A 140 20.59 12.68 7.10
C ARG A 140 19.22 12.84 7.80
N PRO A 141 18.54 11.76 8.23
CA PRO A 141 18.85 10.35 7.98
C PRO A 141 18.64 9.98 6.49
N GLY A 142 19.18 8.83 6.08
CA GLY A 142 18.83 8.23 4.81
C GLY A 142 17.65 7.27 4.98
N LEU A 143 16.71 7.29 4.03
CA LEU A 143 15.55 6.39 4.03
C LEU A 143 15.60 5.52 2.78
N ILE A 144 15.35 4.22 2.95
CA ILE A 144 15.14 3.29 1.84
C ILE A 144 13.79 2.63 2.06
N ILE A 145 12.93 2.68 1.04
CA ILE A 145 11.67 1.96 0.98
C ILE A 145 11.84 0.88 -0.07
N VAL A 146 11.57 -0.36 0.29
CA VAL A 146 11.71 -1.53 -0.61
C VAL A 146 10.39 -2.29 -0.62
N GLU A 147 9.88 -2.59 -1.81
CA GLU A 147 8.64 -3.32 -2.06
C GLU A 147 8.92 -4.50 -3.00
N GLY A 148 8.51 -5.69 -2.61
CA GLY A 148 8.68 -6.90 -3.43
C GLY A 148 8.09 -8.13 -2.76
N GLU A 149 8.26 -9.28 -3.39
CA GLU A 149 7.79 -10.56 -2.86
C GLU A 149 8.46 -10.87 -1.51
N GLU A 150 7.70 -11.42 -0.56
CA GLU A 150 8.11 -11.69 0.82
C GLU A 150 9.34 -12.59 0.83
N THR A 151 9.34 -13.65 0.01
CA THR A 151 10.47 -14.55 -0.18
C THR A 151 11.74 -13.76 -0.58
N LYS A 152 11.64 -12.84 -1.53
CA LYS A 152 12.76 -12.02 -2.02
C LYS A 152 13.19 -10.93 -1.05
N VAL A 153 12.28 -10.41 -0.22
CA VAL A 153 12.57 -9.36 0.77
C VAL A 153 13.07 -9.95 2.09
N SER A 154 12.60 -11.13 2.49
CA SER A 154 12.97 -11.80 3.74
C SER A 154 14.22 -12.66 3.63
N ASP A 155 14.54 -13.23 2.45
CA ASP A 155 15.80 -13.94 2.17
C ASP A 155 16.98 -12.97 2.04
N SER A 156 17.14 -12.09 3.03
CA SER A 156 18.43 -11.49 3.37
C SER A 156 19.33 -12.51 4.08
N SER A 157 19.32 -13.77 3.65
CA SER A 157 20.37 -14.73 3.98
C SER A 157 21.66 -14.21 3.36
N CYS A 158 22.42 -13.41 4.12
CA CYS A 158 23.81 -13.14 3.82
C CYS A 158 24.49 -14.48 3.54
N PRO A 159 25.07 -14.72 2.35
CA PRO A 159 26.10 -15.72 2.26
C PRO A 159 27.18 -15.27 3.24
N SER A 160 27.43 -16.10 4.25
CA SER A 160 28.49 -15.90 5.23
C SER A 160 29.81 -15.68 4.49
N CYS A 161 30.30 -14.44 4.52
CA CYS A 161 31.66 -14.07 4.15
C CYS A 161 32.61 -14.35 5.32
#